data_AF-A0A356CJ26-F1
#
_entry.id   AF-A0A356CJ26-F1
#
_cell.length_a   1.000
_cell.length_b   1.000
_cell.length_c   1.000
_cell.angle_alpha   90.00
_cell.angle_beta   90.00
_cell.angle_gamma   90.00
#
_symmetry.space_group_name_H-M   'P 1'
#
loop_
_entity.id
_entity.type
_entity.pdbx_description
1 polymer ?
#
loop_
_entity_poly.entity_id
_entity_poly.type
_entity_poly.pdbx_seq_one_letter_code
_entity_poly.pdbx_strand_id
1 'polypeptide(L)'
;MIRKIAIGIVIAYASVVALFESLLGYYQPQSDGTLTITTTDAAGTEADRVLSSIRVKDRLYVAANHWPRAWYRQTLDNPDVMVTINGERAAYKAVSIGDEEHETVNSA
;
A
#
# COMPACT_ATOMS: atom_id res chain seq x y z
N MET A 1 -1.72 -26.38 -43.05
CA MET A 1 -0.52 -26.27 -42.18
C MET A 1 -0.57 -25.01 -41.32
N ILE A 2 -0.73 -23.82 -41.93
CA ILE A 2 -0.82 -22.51 -41.27
C ILE A 2 -1.89 -22.45 -40.15
N ARG A 3 -3.10 -22.98 -40.36
CA ARG A 3 -4.15 -22.99 -39.33
C ARG A 3 -3.74 -23.73 -38.04
N LYS A 4 -3.03 -24.86 -38.17
CA LYS A 4 -2.56 -25.64 -37.01
C LYS A 4 -1.44 -24.90 -36.26
N ILE A 5 -0.57 -24.22 -37.01
CA ILE A 5 0.49 -23.36 -36.46
C ILE A 5 -0.12 -22.18 -35.70
N ALA A 6 -1.10 -21.49 -36.30
CA ALA A 6 -1.79 -20.37 -35.66
C ALA A 6 -2.50 -20.77 -34.37
N ILE A 7 -3.22 -21.90 -34.37
CA ILE A 7 -3.85 -22.44 -33.16
C ILE A 7 -2.78 -22.78 -32.10
N GLY A 8 -1.68 -23.42 -32.50
CA GLY A 8 -0.58 -23.73 -31.60
C GLY A 8 0.04 -22.50 -30.95
N ILE A 9 0.22 -21.41 -31.72
CA ILE A 9 0.73 -20.13 -31.20
C ILE A 9 -0.22 -19.52 -30.17
N VAL A 10 -1.53 -19.53 -30.45
CA VAL A 10 -2.53 -18.99 -29.51
C VAL A 10 -2.54 -19.77 -28.19
N ILE A 11 -2.49 -21.10 -28.27
CA ILE A 11 -2.44 -21.95 -27.06
C ILE A 11 -1.16 -21.68 -26.28
N ALA A 12 0.00 -21.67 -26.95
CA ALA A 12 1.28 -21.40 -26.30
C ALA A 12 1.28 -20.03 -25.61
N TYR A 13 0.77 -18.99 -26.27
CA TYR A 13 0.66 -17.66 -25.69
C TYR A 13 -0.27 -17.67 -24.46
N ALA A 14 -1.45 -18.28 -24.56
CA ALA A 14 -2.38 -18.36 -23.44
C ALA A 14 -1.77 -19.09 -22.24
N SER A 15 -1.01 -20.17 -22.47
CA SER A 15 -0.30 -20.89 -21.40
C SER A 15 0.79 -20.03 -20.75
N VAL A 16 1.54 -19.25 -21.54
CA VAL A 16 2.54 -18.31 -21.01
C VAL A 16 1.87 -17.25 -20.15
N VAL A 17 0.80 -16.62 -20.63
CA VAL A 17 0.03 -15.62 -19.87
C VAL A 17 -0.48 -16.22 -18.57
N ALA A 18 -1.14 -17.37 -18.62
CA ALA A 18 -1.67 -18.02 -17.42
C ALA A 18 -0.57 -18.33 -16.38
N LEU A 19 0.60 -18.78 -16.84
CA LEU A 19 1.75 -19.02 -15.96
C LEU A 19 2.26 -17.70 -15.34
N PHE A 20 2.42 -16.66 -16.14
CA PHE A 20 2.88 -15.34 -15.67
C PHE A 20 1.92 -14.73 -14.64
N GLU A 21 0.62 -14.71 -14.91
CA GLU A 21 -0.40 -14.20 -13.99
C GLU A 21 -0.43 -15.00 -12.68
N SER A 22 -0.29 -16.33 -12.77
CA SER A 22 -0.18 -17.18 -11.58
C SER A 22 1.07 -16.87 -10.76
N LEU A 23 2.21 -16.65 -11.43
CA LEU A 23 3.47 -16.27 -10.77
C LEU A 23 3.39 -14.87 -10.16
N LEU A 24 2.76 -13.90 -10.83
CA LEU A 24 2.53 -12.56 -10.29
C LEU A 24 1.65 -12.62 -9.05
N GLY A 25 0.56 -13.39 -9.07
CA GLY A 25 -0.28 -13.59 -7.89
C GLY A 25 0.45 -14.32 -6.76
N TYR A 26 1.28 -15.32 -7.06
CA TYR A 26 2.03 -16.09 -6.08
C TYR A 26 3.19 -15.29 -5.43
N TYR A 27 3.91 -14.51 -6.24
CA TYR A 27 5.04 -13.69 -5.81
C TYR A 27 4.67 -12.22 -5.57
N GLN A 28 3.38 -11.89 -5.57
CA GLN A 28 2.94 -10.58 -5.10
C GLN A 28 3.45 -10.42 -3.67
N PRO A 29 4.18 -9.34 -3.34
CA PRO A 29 4.64 -9.12 -1.98
C PRO A 29 3.42 -9.19 -1.05
N GLN A 30 3.49 -10.08 -0.06
CA GLN A 30 2.56 -10.03 1.07
C GLN A 30 2.70 -8.64 1.70
N SER A 31 1.63 -8.11 2.30
CA SER A 31 1.54 -6.74 2.82
C SER A 31 2.62 -6.34 3.85
N ASP A 32 3.60 -7.19 4.13
CA ASP A 32 4.83 -6.87 4.83
C ASP A 32 5.51 -5.64 4.21
N GLY A 33 5.42 -4.53 4.93
CA GLY A 33 5.92 -3.23 4.49
C GLY A 33 4.85 -2.29 3.93
N THR A 34 3.56 -2.63 4.05
CA THR A 34 2.44 -1.72 3.77
C THR A 34 1.45 -1.64 4.93
N LEU A 35 0.65 -0.58 4.95
CA LEU A 35 -0.52 -0.42 5.80
C LEU A 35 -1.61 0.31 5.02
N THR A 36 -2.86 0.14 5.42
CA THR A 36 -3.97 1.00 4.97
C THR A 36 -4.29 1.98 6.08
N ILE A 37 -4.16 3.28 5.81
CA ILE A 37 -4.69 4.33 6.68
C ILE A 37 -6.10 4.69 6.20
N THR A 38 -7.04 4.78 7.13
CA THR A 38 -8.39 5.28 6.90
C THR A 38 -8.52 6.63 7.61
N THR A 39 -8.77 7.68 6.83
CA THR A 39 -8.99 9.04 7.34
C THR A 39 -10.46 9.43 7.18
N THR A 40 -10.97 10.25 8.09
CA THR A 40 -12.34 10.75 8.04
C THR A 40 -12.33 12.25 7.76
N ASP A 41 -13.03 12.67 6.71
CA ASP A 41 -13.14 14.09 6.38
C ASP A 41 -14.17 14.83 7.27
N ALA A 42 -14.28 16.15 7.08
CA ALA A 42 -15.19 16.99 7.85
C ALA A 42 -16.68 16.65 7.63
N ALA A 43 -17.03 15.95 6.56
CA ALA A 43 -18.39 15.46 6.29
C ALA A 43 -18.65 14.07 6.92
N GLY A 44 -17.65 13.47 7.58
CA GLY A 44 -17.73 12.13 8.15
C GLY A 44 -17.46 11.02 7.13
N THR A 45 -16.95 11.34 5.94
CA THR A 45 -16.66 10.34 4.90
C THR A 45 -15.30 9.72 5.16
N GLU A 46 -15.25 8.39 5.27
CA GLU A 46 -14.00 7.64 5.36
C GLU A 46 -13.35 7.47 3.97
N ALA A 47 -12.03 7.61 3.93
CA ALA A 47 -11.22 7.36 2.75
C ALA A 47 -9.99 6.51 3.09
N ASP A 48 -9.78 5.44 2.33
CA ASP A 48 -8.67 4.52 2.52
C ASP A 48 -7.47 4.89 1.64
N ARG A 49 -6.28 4.69 2.19
CA ARG A 49 -5.03 4.81 1.44
C ARG A 49 -4.02 3.76 1.86
N VAL A 50 -3.51 3.01 0.89
CA VAL A 50 -2.36 2.12 1.07
C VAL A 50 -1.07 2.95 1.06
N LEU A 51 -0.25 2.76 2.09
CA LEU A 51 1.03 3.43 2.29
C LEU A 51 2.10 2.39 2.62
N SER A 52 3.36 2.72 2.32
CA SER A 52 4.50 1.95 2.83
C SER A 52 4.59 2.14 4.34
N SER A 53 4.73 1.03 5.08
CA SER A 53 4.92 1.04 6.52
C SER A 53 6.41 0.98 6.85
N ILE A 54 6.87 1.93 7.67
CA ILE A 54 8.24 1.98 8.17
C ILE A 54 8.17 1.73 9.68
N ARG A 55 8.88 0.71 10.17
CA ARG A 55 8.94 0.38 11.59
C ARG A 55 10.32 0.69 12.14
N VAL A 56 10.39 1.64 13.07
CA VAL A 56 11.62 1.97 13.79
C VAL A 56 11.34 1.84 15.28
N LYS A 57 12.05 0.94 15.95
CA LYS A 57 11.77 0.52 17.33
C LYS A 57 10.30 0.08 17.45
N ASP A 58 9.56 0.64 18.40
CA ASP A 58 8.14 0.32 18.65
C ASP A 58 7.17 1.31 17.98
N ARG A 59 7.63 2.08 16.99
CA ARG A 59 6.84 3.12 16.32
C ARG A 59 6.61 2.80 14.84
N LEU A 60 5.44 3.21 14.36
CA LEU A 60 4.99 3.06 12.99
C LEU A 60 5.02 4.42 12.30
N TYR A 61 5.71 4.48 11.17
CA TYR A 61 5.89 5.69 10.37
C TYR A 61 5.36 5.47 8.95
N VAL A 62 4.91 6.57 8.36
CA VAL A 62 4.52 6.66 6.95
C VAL A 62 5.09 7.93 6.35
N ALA A 63 5.48 7.86 5.08
CA ALA A 63 5.97 9.02 4.36
C ALA A 63 4.85 9.64 3.50
N ALA A 64 4.68 10.96 3.59
CA ALA A 64 3.80 11.72 2.71
C ALA A 64 4.46 12.02 1.35
N ASN A 65 5.13 11.03 0.74
CA ASN A 65 5.92 11.20 -0.49
C ASN A 65 5.10 10.96 -1.78
N HIS A 66 4.11 10.08 -1.79
CA HIS A 66 3.36 9.73 -3.01
C HIS A 66 2.03 10.51 -3.17
N TRP A 67 1.63 10.78 -4.42
CA TRP A 67 0.31 11.34 -4.76
C TRP A 67 -0.73 10.24 -4.97
N PRO A 68 -2.03 10.50 -4.72
CA PRO A 68 -2.63 11.70 -4.08
C PRO A 68 -2.43 11.76 -2.55
N ARG A 69 -2.37 12.99 -2.01
CA ARG A 69 -2.07 13.28 -0.57
C ARG A 69 -3.26 13.86 0.21
N ALA A 70 -4.50 13.53 -0.18
CA ALA A 70 -5.67 13.98 0.56
C ALA A 70 -5.65 13.49 2.02
N TRP A 71 -5.28 12.21 2.21
CA TRP A 71 -5.10 11.59 3.53
C TRP A 71 -4.19 12.43 4.45
N TYR A 72 -3.06 12.93 3.95
CA TYR A 72 -2.11 13.69 4.76
C TYR A 72 -2.73 14.98 5.29
N ARG A 73 -3.42 15.75 4.43
CA ARG A 73 -4.12 16.96 4.87
C ARG A 73 -5.23 16.64 5.87
N GLN A 74 -5.99 15.57 5.62
CA GLN A 74 -7.01 15.12 6.55
C GLN A 74 -6.43 14.72 7.91
N THR A 75 -5.23 14.13 7.98
CA THR A 75 -4.57 13.84 9.26
C THR A 75 -4.11 15.08 10.03
N LEU A 76 -3.89 16.21 9.35
CA LEU A 76 -3.59 17.48 10.01
C LEU A 76 -4.84 18.09 10.65
N ASP A 77 -6.01 17.91 10.02
CA ASP A 77 -7.29 18.42 10.51
C ASP A 77 -7.92 17.50 11.56
N ASN A 78 -7.87 16.18 11.33
CA ASN A 78 -8.35 15.12 12.20
C ASN A 78 -7.27 14.03 12.36
N PRO A 79 -6.50 14.04 13.47
CA PRO A 79 -5.41 13.10 13.67
C PRO A 79 -5.88 11.69 14.07
N ASP A 80 -7.15 11.50 14.44
CA ASP A 80 -7.66 10.19 14.84
C ASP A 80 -7.98 9.37 13.58
N VAL A 81 -7.26 8.28 13.39
CA VAL A 81 -7.30 7.45 12.17
C VAL A 81 -7.43 5.98 12.51
N MET A 82 -7.95 5.20 11.55
CA MET A 82 -7.85 3.74 11.63
C MET A 82 -6.69 3.28 10.77
N VAL A 83 -5.92 2.29 11.26
CA VAL A 83 -4.84 1.67 10.50
C VAL A 83 -5.12 0.18 10.43
N THR A 84 -5.02 -0.36 9.21
CA THR A 84 -5.15 -1.80 8.95
C THR A 84 -3.80 -2.36 8.50
N ILE A 85 -3.33 -3.39 9.19
CA ILE A 85 -2.08 -4.11 8.87
C ILE A 85 -2.39 -5.60 8.93
N ASN A 86 -2.06 -6.35 7.87
CA ASN A 86 -2.28 -7.79 7.81
C ASN A 86 -3.74 -8.21 8.16
N GLY A 87 -4.72 -7.38 7.81
CA GLY A 87 -6.14 -7.60 8.09
C GLY A 87 -6.60 -7.15 9.47
N GLU A 88 -5.70 -6.78 10.38
CA GLU A 88 -6.04 -6.26 11.70
C GLU A 88 -6.21 -4.74 11.66
N ARG A 89 -7.40 -4.26 12.04
CA ARG A 89 -7.75 -2.83 12.08
C ARG A 89 -7.73 -2.32 13.51
N ALA A 90 -6.97 -1.26 13.77
CA ALA A 90 -6.86 -0.63 15.08
C ALA A 90 -6.86 0.91 14.98
N ALA A 91 -7.25 1.57 16.07
CA ALA A 91 -7.26 3.02 16.17
C ALA A 91 -5.85 3.57 16.48
N TYR A 92 -5.46 4.63 15.80
CA TYR A 92 -4.19 5.32 15.96
C TYR A 92 -4.39 6.84 15.97
N LYS A 93 -3.36 7.54 16.46
CA LYS A 93 -3.26 8.99 16.36
C LYS A 93 -2.10 9.38 15.47
N ALA A 94 -2.39 10.06 14.37
CA ALA A 94 -1.38 10.58 13.46
C ALA A 94 -0.65 11.78 14.08
N VAL A 95 0.68 11.78 13.99
CA VAL A 95 1.53 12.84 14.52
C VAL A 95 2.59 13.20 13.48
N SER A 96 2.69 14.48 13.13
CA SER A 96 3.80 14.99 12.32
C SER A 96 5.09 14.96 13.12
N ILE A 97 6.13 14.34 12.58
CA ILE A 97 7.45 14.30 13.19
C ILE A 97 8.27 15.53 12.83
N GLY A 98 9.15 15.96 13.73
CA GLY A 98 10.13 17.03 13.50
C GLY A 98 11.40 16.52 12.81
N ASP A 99 12.32 17.44 12.51
CA ASP A 99 13.50 17.17 11.67
C ASP A 99 14.44 16.08 12.25
N GLU A 100 14.70 16.08 13.57
CA GLU A 100 15.57 15.07 14.20
C GLU A 100 15.02 13.64 14.12
N GLU A 101 13.71 13.48 14.33
CA GLU A 101 13.05 12.16 14.20
C GLU A 101 12.95 11.76 12.72
N HIS A 102 12.80 12.73 11.82
CA HIS A 102 12.79 12.49 10.38
C HIS A 102 14.12 11.92 9.88
N GLU A 103 15.27 12.48 10.29
CA GLU A 103 16.59 11.97 9.93
C GLU A 103 16.79 10.53 10.41
N THR A 104 16.36 10.23 11.64
CA THR A 104 16.44 8.88 12.21
C THR A 104 15.68 7.88 11.34
N VAL A 105 14.43 8.21 10.97
CA VAL A 105 13.57 7.33 10.16
C VAL A 105 14.10 7.18 8.73
N ASN A 106 14.64 8.25 8.14
CA ASN A 106 15.17 8.23 6.77
C ASN A 106 16.49 7.44 6.64
N SER A 107 17.18 7.19 7.77
CA SER A 107 18.42 6.41 7.84
C SER A 107 18.24 4.93 8.21
N ALA A 108 17.01 4.51 8.51
CA ALA A 108 16.63 3.14 8.88
C ALA A 108 16.36 2.26 7.64
#